data_AF-U2AMH8-F1
#
_entry.id   AF-U2AMH8-F1
#
_cell.length_a   1.000
_cell.length_b   1.000
_cell.length_c   1.000
_cell.angle_alpha   90.00
_cell.angle_beta   90.00
_cell.angle_gamma   90.00
#
_symmetry.space_group_name_H-M   'P 1'
#
loop_
_entity.id
_entity.type
_entity.pdbx_description
1 polymer ?
#
loop_
_entity_poly.entity_id
_entity_poly.type
_entity_poly.pdbx_seq_one_letter_code
_entity_poly.pdbx_strand_id
1 'polypeptide(L)'
;MRKFKTLLMAITTVAALSSCSKDDNNSKQGEKKPDSELKGEGKISLQFENYVGDKKLVLGTGPANAEAYTSNGQTLKFSEVKYVITNVVLVKSDGTKVPYNTEDLDKGGFLINQENVASLSPVLNNIPEGDYQGIEFGLGVKKDLNDLKLQEKFPNFYKLTGKYSFENGKIMHWEWANGYRFVKLEGWYTNPTPGKNKKGEDLPAVTDGELSIHIGSAFKGTKIKGEDGNTKEIKDLILNADRDAFRFVSLDFPKNLTVKKGTTAKVTIKADFDKLINGTNKISLTGKIPVIHNLNNMFPFVNNIGGNQGIDGKQIITKIFPTDEKPNPETPLSNLDNSKLDKVGMFSILSVK
;
A
#
# COMPACT_ATOMS: atom_id res chain seq x y z
N MET A 1 75.77 -48.01 28.15
CA MET A 1 75.06 -46.85 28.72
C MET A 1 73.76 -46.65 27.93
N ARG A 2 72.63 -46.58 28.67
CA ARG A 2 71.22 -46.29 28.29
C ARG A 2 70.82 -46.53 26.82
N LYS A 3 70.36 -47.76 26.49
CA LYS A 3 68.95 -48.22 26.43
C LYS A 3 68.08 -47.51 25.37
N PHE A 4 67.94 -48.13 24.20
CA PHE A 4 66.69 -48.15 23.44
C PHE A 4 66.48 -49.55 22.83
N LYS A 5 65.46 -50.26 23.34
CA LYS A 5 64.95 -51.53 22.80
C LYS A 5 63.96 -51.19 21.67
N THR A 6 64.25 -51.63 20.45
CA THR A 6 63.54 -52.74 19.76
C THR A 6 62.05 -52.45 19.52
N LEU A 7 61.60 -52.29 18.27
CA LEU A 7 61.28 -53.38 17.34
C LEU A 7 60.42 -52.87 16.16
N LEU A 8 60.80 -53.39 15.00
CA LEU A 8 60.20 -53.45 13.67
C LEU A 8 58.69 -53.84 13.65
N MET A 9 57.86 -53.23 12.80
CA MET A 9 57.35 -53.84 11.55
C MET A 9 56.36 -52.91 10.82
N ALA A 10 56.50 -52.90 9.48
CA ALA A 10 55.75 -52.13 8.50
C ALA A 10 54.26 -52.52 8.41
N ILE A 11 53.43 -51.65 7.80
CA ILE A 11 52.40 -52.04 6.82
C ILE A 11 51.90 -50.77 6.06
N THR A 12 52.00 -50.90 4.74
CA THR A 12 51.40 -50.21 3.57
C THR A 12 50.40 -49.06 3.77
N THR A 13 50.71 -47.96 3.08
CA THR A 13 49.84 -46.84 2.71
C THR A 13 48.72 -47.26 1.75
N VAL A 14 47.47 -46.91 2.10
CA VAL A 14 46.40 -46.62 1.14
C VAL A 14 45.62 -45.42 1.66
N ALA A 15 45.38 -44.44 0.78
CA ALA A 15 44.77 -43.15 1.07
C ALA A 15 43.28 -43.26 1.43
N ALA A 16 42.83 -42.43 2.38
CA ALA A 16 41.45 -42.01 2.50
C ALA A 16 41.36 -40.59 3.09
N LEU A 17 40.45 -39.81 2.53
CA LEU A 17 40.21 -38.39 2.75
C LEU A 17 39.76 -38.11 4.19
N SER A 18 40.44 -37.18 4.87
CA SER A 18 40.03 -36.68 6.19
C SER A 18 39.02 -35.54 6.01
N SER A 19 37.77 -35.85 6.31
CA SER A 19 36.73 -34.90 6.68
C SER A 19 36.86 -34.62 8.17
N CYS A 20 37.16 -33.37 8.53
CA CYS A 20 36.73 -32.62 9.71
C CYS A 20 37.73 -31.52 10.03
N SER A 21 37.24 -30.29 10.22
CA SER A 21 37.69 -29.52 11.38
C SER A 21 36.53 -28.74 11.96
N LYS A 22 36.44 -28.89 13.28
CA LYS A 22 35.46 -28.37 14.23
C LYS A 22 35.54 -26.86 14.43
N ASP A 23 34.36 -26.34 14.80
CA ASP A 23 34.04 -25.32 15.79
C ASP A 23 34.71 -23.94 15.71
N ASP A 24 33.89 -22.93 15.46
CA ASP A 24 33.96 -21.67 16.19
C ASP A 24 32.54 -21.09 16.37
N ASN A 25 32.19 -20.88 17.65
CA ASN A 25 31.03 -20.14 18.09
C ASN A 25 31.12 -18.70 17.56
N ASN A 26 30.22 -18.34 16.66
CA ASN A 26 29.81 -16.96 16.51
C ASN A 26 28.34 -16.88 16.13
N SER A 27 27.54 -16.40 17.08
CA SER A 27 26.15 -15.99 16.89
C SER A 27 26.10 -14.88 15.83
N LYS A 28 26.00 -15.29 14.57
CA LYS A 28 25.44 -14.44 13.51
C LYS A 28 23.99 -14.86 13.36
N GLN A 29 23.14 -14.10 14.05
CA GLN A 29 21.72 -14.03 13.79
C GLN A 29 21.56 -13.51 12.35
N GLY A 30 21.59 -14.43 11.39
CA GLY A 30 21.32 -14.15 10.00
C GLY A 30 19.86 -13.78 9.87
N GLU A 31 19.61 -12.57 9.38
CA GLU A 31 18.31 -12.15 8.86
C GLU A 31 17.83 -13.21 7.86
N LYS A 32 16.84 -14.01 8.26
CA LYS A 32 16.14 -14.89 7.33
C LYS A 32 15.42 -14.00 6.34
N LYS A 33 15.89 -13.98 5.10
CA LYS A 33 15.14 -13.51 3.93
C LYS A 33 13.79 -14.25 3.91
N PRO A 34 12.64 -13.59 4.13
CA PRO A 34 11.36 -14.27 4.22
C PRO A 34 10.78 -14.40 2.81
N ASP A 35 11.41 -15.23 1.99
CA ASP A 35 10.86 -15.57 0.67
C ASP A 35 11.01 -17.07 0.43
N SER A 36 10.63 -17.87 1.44
CA SER A 36 10.32 -19.26 1.18
C SER A 36 8.99 -19.28 0.46
N GLU A 37 8.98 -19.70 -0.81
CA GLU A 37 7.74 -19.97 -1.54
C GLU A 37 6.77 -20.74 -0.65
N LEU A 38 5.54 -20.23 -0.52
CA LEU A 38 4.53 -20.88 0.30
C LEU A 38 4.25 -22.27 -0.28
N LYS A 39 4.38 -23.31 0.54
CA LYS A 39 4.20 -24.71 0.15
C LYS A 39 2.83 -25.27 0.52
N GLY A 40 1.85 -24.40 0.77
CA GLY A 40 0.48 -24.83 1.08
C GLY A 40 -0.29 -25.24 -0.18
N GLU A 41 -1.48 -25.77 0.05
CA GLU A 41 -2.45 -26.13 -0.99
C GLU A 41 -3.83 -25.48 -0.76
N GLY A 42 -3.94 -24.63 0.27
CA GLY A 42 -5.14 -23.85 0.53
C GLY A 42 -5.24 -22.62 -0.36
N LYS A 43 -6.47 -22.10 -0.50
CA LYS A 43 -6.75 -20.86 -1.23
C LYS A 43 -7.60 -19.94 -0.39
N ILE A 44 -7.37 -18.63 -0.53
CA ILE A 44 -8.22 -17.59 0.06
C ILE A 44 -8.63 -16.62 -1.05
N SER A 45 -9.93 -16.44 -1.26
CA SER A 45 -10.46 -15.34 -2.08
C SER A 45 -10.70 -14.12 -1.20
N LEU A 46 -10.06 -13.01 -1.55
CA LEU A 46 -10.27 -11.70 -0.91
C LEU A 46 -11.30 -10.92 -1.73
N GLN A 47 -12.55 -10.93 -1.30
CA GLN A 47 -13.63 -10.16 -1.94
C GLN A 47 -13.64 -8.74 -1.39
N PHE A 48 -13.28 -7.76 -2.20
CA PHE A 48 -13.48 -6.35 -1.90
C PHE A 48 -14.88 -5.93 -2.33
N GLU A 49 -15.59 -5.25 -1.43
CA GLU A 49 -16.84 -4.55 -1.74
C GLU A 49 -16.67 -3.06 -1.41
N ASN A 50 -16.85 -2.20 -2.40
CA ASN A 50 -16.71 -0.76 -2.24
C ASN A 50 -18.06 -0.14 -1.89
N TYR A 51 -18.08 0.70 -0.85
CA TYR A 51 -19.25 1.39 -0.33
C TYR A 51 -18.95 2.87 -0.12
N VAL A 52 -20.00 3.67 0.05
CA VAL A 52 -19.94 5.00 0.67
C VAL A 52 -20.97 5.00 1.80
N GLY A 53 -20.49 4.92 3.04
CA GLY A 53 -21.33 4.64 4.20
C GLY A 53 -21.99 3.27 4.03
N ASP A 54 -23.31 3.22 4.08
CA ASP A 54 -24.07 1.96 3.99
C ASP A 54 -24.49 1.58 2.57
N LYS A 55 -24.19 2.41 1.57
CA LYS A 55 -24.57 2.17 0.17
C LYS A 55 -23.42 1.58 -0.63
N LYS A 56 -23.69 0.55 -1.43
CA LYS A 56 -22.70 0.03 -2.40
C LYS A 56 -22.37 1.11 -3.41
N LEU A 57 -21.09 1.22 -3.75
CA LEU A 57 -20.59 2.21 -4.69
C LEU A 57 -20.95 1.81 -6.13
N VAL A 58 -21.57 2.73 -6.84
CA VAL A 58 -21.92 2.65 -8.26
C VAL A 58 -21.24 3.81 -8.99
N LEU A 59 -20.60 3.48 -10.12
CA LEU A 59 -19.96 4.47 -10.98
C LEU A 59 -20.98 5.09 -11.94
N GLY A 60 -20.81 6.37 -12.26
CA GLY A 60 -21.56 7.05 -13.31
C GLY A 60 -20.66 7.71 -14.35
N THR A 61 -21.25 8.05 -15.50
CA THR A 61 -20.51 8.66 -16.62
C THR A 61 -20.59 10.18 -16.66
N GLY A 62 -21.40 10.79 -15.79
CA GLY A 62 -21.57 12.23 -15.68
C GLY A 62 -22.18 12.64 -14.33
N PRO A 63 -22.14 13.94 -13.98
CA PRO A 63 -22.65 14.42 -12.70
C PRO A 63 -24.17 14.24 -12.57
N ALA A 64 -24.92 14.26 -13.67
CA ALA A 64 -26.38 14.15 -13.66
C ALA A 64 -26.88 12.71 -13.42
N ASN A 65 -26.09 11.69 -13.77
CA ASN A 65 -26.49 10.28 -13.73
C ASN A 65 -25.64 9.43 -12.77
N ALA A 66 -24.54 9.96 -12.23
CA ALA A 66 -23.80 9.31 -11.17
C ALA A 66 -24.58 9.33 -9.85
N GLU A 67 -24.55 8.21 -9.13
CA GLU A 67 -25.18 8.11 -7.82
C GLU A 67 -24.54 9.10 -6.84
N ALA A 68 -25.40 9.82 -6.12
CA ALA A 68 -25.01 10.82 -5.13
C ALA A 68 -24.91 10.19 -3.74
N TYR A 69 -23.76 10.38 -3.11
CA TYR A 69 -23.50 9.92 -1.74
C TYR A 69 -23.25 11.13 -0.85
N THR A 70 -23.91 11.19 0.30
CA THR A 70 -23.65 12.23 1.30
C THR A 70 -22.48 11.80 2.18
N SER A 71 -21.50 12.69 2.34
CA SER A 71 -20.32 12.48 3.18
C SER A 71 -19.84 13.81 3.75
N ASN A 72 -19.65 13.89 5.07
CA ASN A 72 -19.24 15.12 5.77
C ASN A 72 -20.02 16.39 5.33
N GLY A 73 -21.35 16.29 5.20
CA GLY A 73 -22.23 17.39 4.77
C GLY A 73 -22.13 17.77 3.28
N GLN A 74 -21.33 17.04 2.50
CA GLN A 74 -21.10 17.26 1.07
C GLN A 74 -21.66 16.09 0.25
N THR A 75 -21.81 16.28 -1.05
CA THR A 75 -22.18 15.20 -1.97
C THR A 75 -20.96 14.75 -2.77
N LEU A 76 -20.73 13.44 -2.84
CA LEU A 76 -19.74 12.80 -3.70
C LEU A 76 -20.44 11.97 -4.77
N LYS A 77 -19.85 11.93 -5.96
CA LYS A 77 -20.25 11.09 -7.09
C LYS A 77 -18.96 10.54 -7.72
N PHE A 78 -18.97 9.29 -8.16
CA PHE A 78 -17.75 8.63 -8.66
C PHE A 78 -17.93 8.18 -10.11
N SER A 79 -16.92 8.44 -10.94
CA SER A 79 -16.78 7.88 -12.29
C SER A 79 -15.64 6.86 -12.38
N GLU A 80 -14.67 6.92 -11.46
CA GLU A 80 -13.59 5.94 -11.36
C GLU A 80 -13.20 5.71 -9.91
N VAL A 81 -13.02 4.44 -9.53
CA VAL A 81 -12.48 4.04 -8.23
C VAL A 81 -11.51 2.89 -8.43
N LYS A 82 -10.22 3.16 -8.19
CA LYS A 82 -9.13 2.20 -8.27
C LYS A 82 -8.20 2.31 -7.09
N TYR A 83 -7.73 1.18 -6.59
CA TYR A 83 -6.67 1.15 -5.57
C TYR A 83 -5.83 -0.12 -5.64
N VAL A 84 -4.57 0.00 -5.24
CA VAL A 84 -3.58 -1.06 -5.24
C VAL A 84 -3.48 -1.69 -3.86
N ILE A 85 -3.52 -3.02 -3.82
CA ILE A 85 -3.28 -3.83 -2.63
C ILE A 85 -2.00 -4.65 -2.85
N THR A 86 -1.03 -4.52 -1.96
CA THR A 86 0.20 -5.33 -1.96
C THR A 86 0.55 -5.82 -0.56
N ASN A 87 1.68 -6.51 -0.40
CA ASN A 87 2.27 -6.83 0.90
C ASN A 87 1.29 -7.55 1.85
N VAL A 88 0.54 -8.52 1.32
CA VAL A 88 -0.45 -9.28 2.09
C VAL A 88 0.27 -10.18 3.10
N VAL A 89 -0.18 -10.15 4.35
CA VAL A 89 0.29 -11.01 5.44
C VAL A 89 -0.92 -11.59 6.16
N LEU A 90 -1.04 -12.90 6.21
CA LEU A 90 -2.09 -13.57 6.97
C LEU A 90 -1.62 -13.82 8.41
N VAL A 91 -2.49 -13.61 9.39
CA VAL A 91 -2.18 -13.81 10.80
C VAL A 91 -2.87 -15.07 11.29
N LYS A 92 -2.09 -16.09 11.68
CA LYS A 92 -2.61 -17.33 12.27
C LYS A 92 -3.21 -17.06 13.66
N SER A 93 -4.05 -17.98 14.12
CA SER A 93 -4.66 -17.96 15.45
C SER A 93 -3.64 -17.98 16.61
N ASP A 94 -2.42 -18.48 16.37
CA ASP A 94 -1.30 -18.43 17.32
C ASP A 94 -0.47 -17.14 17.23
N GLY A 95 -0.86 -16.19 16.37
CA GLY A 95 -0.14 -14.94 16.10
C GLY A 95 0.95 -15.04 15.04
N THR A 96 1.23 -16.23 14.49
CA THR A 96 2.24 -16.41 13.43
C THR A 96 1.83 -15.64 12.17
N LYS A 97 2.75 -14.82 11.67
CA LYS A 97 2.58 -14.09 10.40
C LYS A 97 3.00 -14.95 9.21
N VAL A 98 2.17 -14.99 8.17
CA VAL A 98 2.40 -15.71 6.92
C VAL A 98 2.41 -14.69 5.77
N PRO A 99 3.59 -14.18 5.36
CA PRO A 99 3.70 -13.28 4.21
C PRO A 99 3.29 -13.98 2.91
N TYR A 100 2.59 -13.27 2.03
CA TYR A 100 2.18 -13.75 0.72
C TYR A 100 2.85 -12.92 -0.37
N ASN A 101 3.91 -13.46 -0.98
CA ASN A 101 4.63 -12.86 -2.13
C ASN A 101 4.95 -11.36 -1.93
N THR A 102 5.40 -10.95 -0.74
CA THR A 102 5.55 -9.53 -0.38
C THR A 102 6.68 -8.82 -1.12
N GLU A 103 7.56 -9.57 -1.78
CA GLU A 103 8.68 -9.07 -2.60
C GLU A 103 8.46 -9.25 -4.13
N ASP A 104 7.33 -9.84 -4.53
CA ASP A 104 7.00 -10.15 -5.93
C ASP A 104 5.66 -9.53 -6.32
N LEU A 105 5.69 -8.37 -6.97
CA LEU A 105 4.48 -7.65 -7.37
C LEU A 105 3.63 -8.39 -8.41
N ASP A 106 4.23 -9.24 -9.24
CA ASP A 106 3.50 -10.02 -10.24
C ASP A 106 2.62 -11.09 -9.59
N LYS A 107 3.02 -11.61 -8.42
CA LYS A 107 2.28 -12.63 -7.67
C LYS A 107 1.50 -12.09 -6.48
N GLY A 108 1.96 -10.99 -5.88
CA GLY A 108 1.45 -10.41 -4.63
C GLY A 108 0.85 -9.01 -4.75
N GLY A 109 0.84 -8.43 -5.96
CA GLY A 109 0.24 -7.12 -6.23
C GLY A 109 -1.12 -7.24 -6.93
N PHE A 110 -2.12 -6.55 -6.40
CA PHE A 110 -3.48 -6.55 -6.93
C PHE A 110 -3.95 -5.12 -7.21
N LEU A 111 -4.63 -4.90 -8.33
CA LEU A 111 -5.34 -3.67 -8.63
C LEU A 111 -6.83 -3.92 -8.48
N ILE A 112 -7.45 -3.35 -7.45
CA ILE A 112 -8.89 -3.38 -7.29
C ILE A 112 -9.47 -2.22 -8.09
N ASN A 113 -10.32 -2.53 -9.07
CA ASN A 113 -10.94 -1.57 -9.97
C ASN A 113 -12.45 -1.80 -9.99
N GLN A 114 -13.22 -0.81 -9.55
CA GLN A 114 -14.68 -0.90 -9.50
C GLN A 114 -15.32 -1.16 -10.88
N GLU A 115 -14.70 -0.68 -11.97
CA GLU A 115 -15.17 -0.93 -13.35
C GLU A 115 -14.95 -2.40 -13.78
N ASN A 116 -14.00 -3.11 -13.16
CA ASN A 116 -13.65 -4.49 -13.51
C ASN A 116 -14.01 -5.46 -12.39
N VAL A 117 -15.18 -6.09 -12.50
CA VAL A 117 -15.71 -7.06 -11.52
C VAL A 117 -14.72 -8.18 -11.17
N ALA A 118 -13.96 -8.70 -12.15
CA ALA A 118 -13.00 -9.77 -11.90
C ALA A 118 -11.83 -9.34 -11.00
N SER A 119 -11.54 -8.05 -10.95
CA SER A 119 -10.49 -7.49 -10.10
C SER A 119 -10.89 -7.36 -8.63
N LEU A 120 -12.19 -7.44 -8.32
CA LEU A 120 -12.72 -7.27 -6.96
C LEU A 120 -12.50 -8.49 -6.06
N SER A 121 -12.02 -9.61 -6.60
CA SER A 121 -11.94 -10.89 -5.89
C SER A 121 -10.61 -11.64 -6.09
N PRO A 122 -9.43 -11.02 -5.89
CA PRO A 122 -8.16 -11.72 -6.03
C PRO A 122 -8.09 -12.99 -5.17
N VAL A 123 -7.42 -14.02 -5.69
CA VAL A 123 -7.27 -15.32 -5.04
C VAL A 123 -5.80 -15.53 -4.65
N LEU A 124 -5.57 -15.68 -3.36
CA LEU A 124 -4.28 -16.09 -2.81
C LEU A 124 -4.19 -17.62 -2.90
N ASN A 125 -3.10 -18.12 -3.48
CA ASN A 125 -2.87 -19.55 -3.65
C ASN A 125 -1.78 -20.05 -2.69
N ASN A 126 -1.67 -21.38 -2.58
CA ASN A 126 -0.63 -22.03 -1.82
C ASN A 126 -0.57 -21.64 -0.34
N ILE A 127 -1.72 -21.26 0.22
CA ILE A 127 -1.80 -20.86 1.63
C ILE A 127 -1.66 -22.11 2.50
N PRO A 128 -0.74 -22.10 3.49
CA PRO A 128 -0.64 -23.19 4.46
C PRO A 128 -1.97 -23.46 5.15
N GLU A 129 -2.26 -24.73 5.41
CA GLU A 129 -3.46 -25.09 6.17
C GLU A 129 -3.38 -24.57 7.61
N GLY A 130 -4.54 -24.28 8.20
CA GLY A 130 -4.68 -23.83 9.57
C GLY A 130 -5.75 -22.77 9.77
N ASP A 131 -5.85 -22.30 11.01
CA ASP A 131 -6.80 -21.27 11.41
C ASP A 131 -6.13 -19.90 11.47
N TYR A 132 -6.77 -18.93 10.83
CA TYR A 132 -6.32 -17.54 10.73
C TYR A 132 -7.27 -16.60 11.46
N GLN A 133 -6.73 -15.64 12.18
CA GLN A 133 -7.49 -14.67 12.97
C GLN A 133 -7.50 -13.26 12.37
N GLY A 134 -6.72 -13.01 11.32
CA GLY A 134 -6.67 -11.69 10.70
C GLY A 134 -5.84 -11.66 9.42
N ILE A 135 -5.83 -10.47 8.82
CA ILE A 135 -5.08 -10.15 7.62
C ILE A 135 -4.48 -8.75 7.75
N GLU A 136 -3.26 -8.59 7.28
CA GLU A 136 -2.62 -7.30 7.07
C GLU A 136 -2.32 -7.13 5.58
N PHE A 137 -2.37 -5.91 5.07
CA PHE A 137 -2.00 -5.61 3.69
C PHE A 137 -1.59 -4.15 3.51
N GLY A 138 -0.78 -3.90 2.50
CA GLY A 138 -0.43 -2.57 2.05
C GLY A 138 -1.51 -1.97 1.15
N LEU A 139 -2.00 -0.77 1.48
CA LEU A 139 -2.64 0.11 0.51
C LEU A 139 -1.52 0.87 -0.24
N GLY A 140 -1.27 0.46 -1.47
CA GLY A 140 -0.17 0.94 -2.30
C GLY A 140 1.02 0.00 -2.39
N VAL A 141 2.14 0.51 -2.92
CA VAL A 141 3.39 -0.23 -3.14
C VAL A 141 4.44 0.28 -2.15
N LYS A 142 5.03 -0.62 -1.35
CA LYS A 142 6.07 -0.24 -0.39
C LYS A 142 7.29 0.35 -1.09
N LYS A 143 8.00 1.22 -0.37
CA LYS A 143 9.16 1.99 -0.84
C LYS A 143 10.10 1.23 -1.79
N ASP A 144 10.58 0.06 -1.36
CA ASP A 144 11.63 -0.67 -2.09
C ASP A 144 11.15 -1.31 -3.40
N LEU A 145 9.83 -1.38 -3.61
CA LEU A 145 9.20 -1.90 -4.83
C LEU A 145 8.51 -0.81 -5.68
N ASN A 146 8.41 0.43 -5.18
CA ASN A 146 7.70 1.53 -5.83
C ASN A 146 8.52 2.22 -6.95
N ASP A 147 9.27 1.45 -7.74
CA ASP A 147 10.12 1.96 -8.83
C ASP A 147 9.66 1.38 -10.18
N LEU A 148 9.26 2.24 -11.12
CA LEU A 148 8.82 1.83 -12.46
C LEU A 148 9.95 1.18 -13.27
N LYS A 149 11.23 1.39 -12.91
CA LYS A 149 12.36 0.67 -13.52
C LYS A 149 12.32 -0.83 -13.24
N LEU A 150 11.58 -1.28 -12.22
CA LEU A 150 11.35 -2.69 -11.95
C LEU A 150 10.32 -3.33 -12.90
N GLN A 151 9.82 -2.62 -13.91
CA GLN A 151 8.85 -3.14 -14.87
C GLN A 151 9.31 -4.41 -15.60
N GLU A 152 10.61 -4.59 -15.85
CA GLU A 152 11.13 -5.81 -16.47
C GLU A 152 11.11 -7.00 -15.50
N LYS A 153 11.25 -6.71 -14.19
CA LYS A 153 11.15 -7.69 -13.11
C LYS A 153 9.69 -8.07 -12.81
N PHE A 154 8.78 -7.10 -12.92
CA PHE A 154 7.35 -7.27 -12.64
C PHE A 154 6.47 -6.80 -13.82
N PRO A 155 6.59 -7.45 -14.99
CA PRO A 155 5.93 -7.01 -16.21
C PRO A 155 4.41 -7.14 -16.15
N ASN A 156 3.87 -8.11 -15.39
CA ASN A 156 2.43 -8.29 -15.29
C ASN A 156 1.80 -7.21 -14.41
N PHE A 157 2.42 -6.88 -13.28
CA PHE A 157 1.96 -5.80 -12.40
C PHE A 157 2.11 -4.44 -13.07
N TYR A 158 3.22 -4.19 -13.77
CA TYR A 158 3.40 -2.96 -14.54
C TYR A 158 2.32 -2.81 -15.63
N LYS A 159 2.02 -3.88 -16.37
CA LYS A 159 0.90 -3.89 -17.32
C LYS A 159 -0.43 -3.71 -16.61
N LEU A 160 -0.71 -4.40 -15.51
CA LEU A 160 -1.96 -4.28 -14.75
C LEU A 160 -2.23 -2.83 -14.33
N THR A 161 -1.19 -2.12 -13.91
CA THR A 161 -1.24 -0.72 -13.48
C THR A 161 -1.11 0.29 -14.63
N GLY A 162 -0.65 -0.15 -15.81
CA GLY A 162 -0.40 0.66 -17.00
C GLY A 162 -1.22 0.30 -18.26
N LYS A 163 -2.17 -0.64 -18.20
CA LYS A 163 -2.93 -1.19 -19.37
C LYS A 163 -3.86 -0.18 -20.08
N TYR A 164 -3.71 1.11 -19.83
CA TYR A 164 -4.32 2.14 -20.64
C TYR A 164 -3.19 3.10 -21.01
N SER A 165 -2.90 3.27 -22.29
CA SER A 165 -1.84 4.18 -22.75
C SER A 165 -2.00 5.58 -22.13
N PHE A 166 -0.94 6.38 -22.18
CA PHE A 166 -0.97 7.81 -21.78
C PHE A 166 -2.14 8.58 -22.43
N GLU A 167 -2.74 8.04 -23.49
CA GLU A 167 -3.85 8.61 -24.24
C GLU A 167 -5.22 8.48 -23.54
N ASN A 168 -5.36 7.64 -22.50
CA ASN A 168 -6.68 7.37 -21.89
C ASN A 168 -6.77 7.69 -20.38
N GLY A 169 -5.74 8.27 -19.76
CA GLY A 169 -5.80 8.80 -18.38
C GLY A 169 -6.09 7.78 -17.25
N LYS A 170 -6.30 6.50 -17.56
CA LYS A 170 -6.70 5.42 -16.63
C LYS A 170 -5.53 4.74 -15.91
N ILE A 171 -4.34 5.34 -15.95
CA ILE A 171 -3.06 4.79 -15.50
C ILE A 171 -2.86 4.99 -13.98
N MET A 172 -2.31 3.97 -13.33
CA MET A 172 -1.87 4.00 -11.94
C MET A 172 -0.37 4.31 -11.79
N HIS A 173 0.23 4.98 -12.77
CA HIS A 173 1.58 5.54 -12.74
C HIS A 173 1.49 7.07 -12.73
N TRP A 174 2.48 7.73 -12.15
CA TRP A 174 2.60 9.18 -12.26
C TRP A 174 3.13 9.58 -13.63
N GLU A 175 2.49 10.53 -14.30
CA GLU A 175 2.98 11.04 -15.59
C GLU A 175 4.18 11.98 -15.41
N TRP A 176 4.37 12.52 -14.19
CA TRP A 176 5.37 13.54 -13.88
C TRP A 176 6.55 13.05 -13.04
N ALA A 177 6.53 11.79 -12.58
CA ALA A 177 7.60 11.21 -11.77
C ALA A 177 7.64 9.68 -11.84
N ASN A 178 8.76 9.11 -11.40
CA ASN A 178 8.90 7.68 -11.22
C ASN A 178 8.14 7.22 -9.97
N GLY A 179 7.15 6.35 -10.12
CA GLY A 179 6.40 5.73 -9.04
C GLY A 179 4.94 5.44 -9.41
N TYR A 180 4.24 4.72 -8.53
CA TYR A 180 2.84 4.34 -8.72
C TYR A 180 1.88 5.30 -7.99
N ARG A 181 0.71 5.53 -8.60
CA ARG A 181 -0.49 5.93 -7.88
C ARG A 181 -1.02 4.69 -7.16
N PHE A 182 -1.29 4.83 -5.88
CA PHE A 182 -1.86 3.79 -5.03
C PHE A 182 -3.38 3.83 -5.04
N VAL A 183 -3.97 5.02 -5.15
CA VAL A 183 -5.41 5.23 -5.25
C VAL A 183 -5.68 6.28 -6.33
N LYS A 184 -6.70 6.04 -7.15
CA LYS A 184 -7.22 6.99 -8.14
C LYS A 184 -8.74 7.02 -8.03
N LEU A 185 -9.26 8.20 -7.70
CA LEU A 185 -10.67 8.49 -7.60
C LEU A 185 -10.98 9.63 -8.55
N GLU A 186 -11.96 9.42 -9.42
CA GLU A 186 -12.48 10.43 -10.34
C GLU A 186 -13.99 10.55 -10.13
N GLY A 187 -14.54 11.73 -10.39
CA GLY A 187 -15.98 11.97 -10.37
C GLY A 187 -16.31 13.44 -10.12
N TRP A 188 -17.29 13.68 -9.27
CA TRP A 188 -17.80 15.02 -8.97
C TRP A 188 -18.15 15.18 -7.49
N TYR A 189 -18.18 16.42 -7.05
CA TYR A 189 -18.63 16.75 -5.72
C TYR A 189 -19.45 18.06 -5.68
N THR A 190 -20.34 18.15 -4.71
CA THR A 190 -21.07 19.38 -4.39
C THR A 190 -20.81 19.73 -2.93
N ASN A 191 -20.34 20.96 -2.69
CA ASN A 191 -20.14 21.50 -1.36
C ASN A 191 -20.90 22.84 -1.22
N PRO A 192 -22.03 22.85 -0.49
CA PRO A 192 -22.81 24.06 -0.29
C PRO A 192 -22.13 25.07 0.65
N THR A 193 -21.20 24.60 1.50
CA THR A 193 -20.55 25.41 2.54
C THR A 193 -19.04 25.11 2.60
N PRO A 194 -18.26 25.55 1.59
CA PRO A 194 -16.83 25.24 1.52
C PRO A 194 -15.97 25.94 2.58
N GLY A 195 -16.55 26.85 3.35
CA GLY A 195 -15.88 27.56 4.43
C GLY A 195 -15.20 28.83 3.93
N LYS A 196 -14.06 29.18 4.53
CA LYS A 196 -13.36 30.44 4.28
C LYS A 196 -11.95 30.23 3.78
N ASN A 197 -11.43 31.19 3.01
CA ASN A 197 -10.03 31.19 2.59
C ASN A 197 -9.10 31.71 3.72
N LYS A 198 -7.78 31.75 3.47
CA LYS A 198 -6.79 32.23 4.44
C LYS A 198 -6.96 33.69 4.89
N LYS A 199 -7.73 34.49 4.13
CA LYS A 199 -8.06 35.88 4.46
C LYS A 199 -9.38 36.00 5.23
N GLY A 200 -10.07 34.89 5.51
CA GLY A 200 -11.35 34.87 6.21
C GLY A 200 -12.57 35.18 5.33
N GLU A 201 -12.40 35.22 4.00
CA GLU A 201 -13.47 35.45 3.04
C GLU A 201 -14.19 34.12 2.73
N ASP A 202 -15.52 34.16 2.62
CA ASP A 202 -16.31 32.97 2.28
C ASP A 202 -15.99 32.47 0.88
N LEU A 203 -15.79 31.16 0.77
CA LEU A 203 -15.62 30.48 -0.50
C LEU A 203 -16.99 30.25 -1.15
N PRO A 204 -17.12 30.42 -2.48
CA PRO A 204 -18.38 30.16 -3.17
C PRO A 204 -18.72 28.67 -3.13
N ALA A 205 -20.01 28.37 -2.98
CA ALA A 205 -20.52 27.00 -3.07
C ALA A 205 -20.08 26.33 -4.39
N VAL A 206 -19.77 25.04 -4.32
CA VAL A 206 -19.38 24.24 -5.48
C VAL A 206 -20.54 23.31 -5.81
N THR A 207 -21.00 23.31 -7.06
CA THR A 207 -22.00 22.37 -7.57
C THR A 207 -21.37 21.54 -8.69
N ASP A 208 -21.44 20.22 -8.54
CA ASP A 208 -20.90 19.23 -9.48
C ASP A 208 -19.46 19.56 -9.95
N GLY A 209 -18.64 20.06 -9.02
CA GLY A 209 -17.22 20.32 -9.27
C GLY A 209 -16.46 19.03 -9.50
N GLU A 210 -15.42 19.07 -10.32
CA GLU A 210 -14.59 17.91 -10.63
C GLU A 210 -13.87 17.41 -9.36
N LEU A 211 -13.99 16.10 -9.12
CA LEU A 211 -13.28 15.36 -8.09
C LEU A 211 -12.21 14.51 -8.78
N SER A 212 -10.94 14.89 -8.64
CA SER A 212 -9.82 14.07 -9.12
C SER A 212 -8.77 13.93 -8.01
N ILE A 213 -8.81 12.79 -7.31
CA ILE A 213 -7.92 12.49 -6.17
C ILE A 213 -7.00 11.34 -6.55
N HIS A 214 -5.70 11.63 -6.66
CA HIS A 214 -4.66 10.64 -6.84
C HIS A 214 -3.76 10.63 -5.61
N ILE A 215 -3.56 9.45 -5.03
CA ILE A 215 -2.71 9.24 -3.87
C ILE A 215 -1.64 8.24 -4.25
N GLY A 216 -0.39 8.50 -3.89
CA GLY A 216 0.72 7.61 -4.18
C GLY A 216 2.06 8.24 -3.84
N SER A 217 3.10 7.42 -3.91
CA SER A 217 4.47 7.84 -3.66
C SER A 217 5.23 7.96 -4.98
N ALA A 218 6.14 8.93 -5.06
CA ALA A 218 7.01 9.10 -6.23
C ALA A 218 8.42 9.50 -5.80
N PHE A 219 9.41 9.10 -6.59
CA PHE A 219 10.78 9.56 -6.42
C PHE A 219 10.90 11.03 -6.85
N LYS A 220 11.61 11.82 -6.04
CA LYS A 220 12.08 13.14 -6.43
C LYS A 220 13.44 12.97 -7.10
N GLY A 221 13.73 13.74 -8.14
CA GLY A 221 15.06 13.76 -8.72
C GLY A 221 15.32 15.03 -9.50
N THR A 222 16.56 15.16 -9.96
CA THR A 222 17.04 16.27 -10.78
C THR A 222 16.48 16.12 -12.19
N LYS A 223 15.57 17.01 -12.58
CA LYS A 223 15.05 17.07 -13.96
C LYS A 223 16.14 17.57 -14.89
N ILE A 224 16.56 16.74 -15.84
CA ILE A 224 17.41 17.12 -16.96
C ILE A 224 16.49 17.50 -18.11
N LYS A 225 16.60 18.75 -18.58
CA LYS A 225 15.80 19.24 -19.70
C LYS A 225 16.47 18.90 -21.04
N GLY A 226 15.65 18.58 -22.04
CA GLY A 226 16.06 18.50 -23.43
C GLY A 226 16.24 19.88 -24.04
N GLU A 227 16.73 19.92 -25.28
CA GLU A 227 16.91 21.17 -26.05
C GLU A 227 15.56 21.88 -26.32
N ASP A 228 14.45 21.15 -26.28
CA ASP A 228 13.08 21.66 -26.36
C ASP A 228 12.55 22.25 -25.04
N GLY A 229 13.36 22.23 -23.97
CA GLY A 229 12.99 22.69 -22.63
C GLY A 229 12.11 21.72 -21.84
N ASN A 230 11.68 20.60 -22.44
CA ASN A 230 10.91 19.55 -21.77
C ASN A 230 11.81 18.66 -20.93
N THR A 231 11.26 17.94 -19.95
CA THR A 231 12.06 17.01 -19.15
C THR A 231 12.44 15.80 -20.01
N LYS A 232 13.73 15.65 -20.30
CA LYS A 232 14.29 14.52 -21.05
C LYS A 232 14.58 13.33 -20.15
N GLU A 233 15.07 13.59 -18.94
CA GLU A 233 15.47 12.56 -17.97
C GLU A 233 15.30 13.08 -16.53
N ILE A 234 15.11 12.20 -15.56
CA ILE A 234 15.20 12.53 -14.12
C ILE A 234 16.32 11.69 -13.51
N LYS A 235 17.41 12.36 -13.07
CA LYS A 235 18.56 11.75 -12.39
C LYS A 235 18.48 11.92 -10.87
N ASP A 236 19.37 11.26 -10.15
CA ASP A 236 19.52 11.39 -8.68
C ASP A 236 18.20 11.14 -7.93
N LEU A 237 17.51 10.06 -8.30
CA LEU A 237 16.23 9.72 -7.70
C LEU A 237 16.40 9.43 -6.21
N ILE A 238 15.83 10.28 -5.38
CA ILE A 238 15.71 10.09 -3.93
C ILE A 238 14.24 9.84 -3.65
N LEU A 239 13.93 8.78 -2.90
CA LEU A 239 12.55 8.59 -2.45
C LEU A 239 12.19 9.79 -1.57
N ASN A 240 11.10 10.49 -1.92
CA ASN A 240 10.49 11.48 -1.05
C ASN A 240 9.99 10.77 0.22
N ALA A 241 10.84 10.69 1.24
CA ALA A 241 10.50 10.09 2.53
C ALA A 241 9.37 10.88 3.23
N ASP A 242 9.25 12.16 2.92
CA ASP A 242 8.16 13.04 3.31
C ASP A 242 6.86 12.78 2.53
N ARG A 243 6.88 12.08 1.39
CA ARG A 243 5.68 11.80 0.56
C ARG A 243 5.30 10.34 0.49
N ASP A 244 5.68 9.55 1.49
CA ASP A 244 5.27 8.15 1.52
C ASP A 244 3.78 8.02 1.86
N ALA A 245 3.00 7.68 0.83
CA ALA A 245 1.57 7.42 0.92
C ALA A 245 1.25 5.95 1.22
N PHE A 246 2.25 5.06 1.32
CA PHE A 246 2.02 3.67 1.66
C PHE A 246 1.43 3.58 3.07
N ARG A 247 0.40 2.75 3.23
CA ARG A 247 -0.22 2.47 4.53
C ARG A 247 -0.38 0.99 4.72
N PHE A 248 -0.08 0.53 5.93
CA PHE A 248 -0.23 -0.87 6.29
C PHE A 248 -1.49 -1.04 7.13
N VAL A 249 -2.46 -1.75 6.57
CA VAL A 249 -3.79 -1.97 7.14
C VAL A 249 -3.80 -3.33 7.85
N SER A 250 -4.33 -3.39 9.06
CA SER A 250 -4.45 -4.60 9.88
C SER A 250 -5.89 -4.83 10.31
N LEU A 251 -6.50 -5.92 9.83
CA LEU A 251 -7.89 -6.27 10.08
C LEU A 251 -7.99 -7.60 10.83
N ASP A 252 -8.68 -7.56 11.97
CA ASP A 252 -9.03 -8.76 12.72
C ASP A 252 -10.29 -9.41 12.12
N PHE A 253 -10.29 -10.73 12.01
CA PHE A 253 -11.46 -11.47 11.55
C PHE A 253 -12.48 -11.61 12.71
N PRO A 254 -13.80 -11.52 12.42
CA PRO A 254 -14.84 -11.66 13.44
C PRO A 254 -14.93 -13.08 14.03
N LYS A 255 -14.30 -14.06 13.35
CA LYS A 255 -14.08 -15.44 13.80
C LYS A 255 -12.87 -16.00 13.05
N ASN A 256 -12.32 -17.12 13.52
CA ASN A 256 -11.23 -17.77 12.79
C ASN A 256 -11.68 -18.22 11.39
N LEU A 257 -10.83 -17.96 10.40
CA LEU A 257 -10.93 -18.49 9.05
C LEU A 257 -10.11 -19.77 8.96
N THR A 258 -10.75 -20.90 8.72
CA THR A 258 -10.07 -22.19 8.54
C THR A 258 -9.70 -22.38 7.07
N VAL A 259 -8.42 -22.55 6.78
CA VAL A 259 -7.90 -22.86 5.45
C VAL A 259 -7.56 -24.34 5.38
N LYS A 260 -8.11 -25.03 4.38
CA LYS A 260 -7.89 -26.47 4.13
C LYS A 260 -7.51 -26.71 2.67
N LYS A 261 -6.74 -27.78 2.45
CA LYS A 261 -6.38 -28.27 1.12
C LYS A 261 -7.63 -28.48 0.24
N GLY A 262 -7.55 -28.05 -1.02
CA GLY A 262 -8.60 -28.26 -2.01
C GLY A 262 -9.85 -27.39 -1.84
N THR A 263 -9.87 -26.48 -0.86
CA THR A 263 -10.99 -25.54 -0.63
C THR A 263 -10.54 -24.09 -0.79
N THR A 264 -11.46 -23.23 -1.23
CA THR A 264 -11.25 -21.79 -1.29
C THR A 264 -12.02 -21.14 -0.16
N ALA A 265 -11.31 -20.76 0.89
CA ALA A 265 -11.82 -19.88 1.94
C ALA A 265 -12.14 -18.50 1.36
N LYS A 266 -13.10 -17.77 1.95
CA LYS A 266 -13.50 -16.44 1.48
C LYS A 266 -13.47 -15.43 2.62
N VAL A 267 -12.77 -14.32 2.37
CA VAL A 267 -12.80 -13.12 3.22
C VAL A 267 -13.49 -12.01 2.44
N THR A 268 -14.54 -11.42 3.00
CA THR A 268 -15.22 -10.26 2.40
C THR A 268 -14.83 -9.00 3.16
N ILE A 269 -14.21 -8.06 2.46
CA ILE A 269 -13.63 -6.82 2.98
C ILE A 269 -14.46 -5.66 2.42
N LYS A 270 -14.99 -4.80 3.29
CA LYS A 270 -15.60 -3.53 2.90
C LYS A 270 -14.52 -2.46 2.80
N ALA A 271 -14.51 -1.70 1.71
CA ALA A 271 -13.82 -0.41 1.62
C ALA A 271 -14.86 0.72 1.63
N ASP A 272 -14.84 1.55 2.66
CA ASP A 272 -15.85 2.59 2.91
C ASP A 272 -15.34 3.99 2.53
N PHE A 273 -15.67 4.43 1.31
CA PHE A 273 -15.26 5.72 0.78
C PHE A 273 -15.97 6.91 1.42
N ASP A 274 -16.93 6.74 2.34
CA ASP A 274 -17.37 7.86 3.20
C ASP A 274 -16.19 8.38 4.03
N LYS A 275 -15.29 7.47 4.44
CA LYS A 275 -14.10 7.83 5.20
C LYS A 275 -13.19 8.79 4.46
N LEU A 276 -13.22 8.84 3.12
CA LEU A 276 -12.39 9.73 2.30
C LEU A 276 -12.36 11.16 2.84
N ILE A 277 -13.54 11.73 3.12
CA ILE A 277 -13.68 13.08 3.68
C ILE A 277 -14.37 13.11 5.05
N ASN A 278 -14.95 11.99 5.49
CA ASN A 278 -15.66 11.86 6.76
C ASN A 278 -14.95 10.88 7.73
N GLY A 279 -13.65 10.66 7.56
CA GLY A 279 -12.83 9.85 8.45
C GLY A 279 -12.51 10.54 9.77
N THR A 280 -11.33 10.20 10.34
CA THR A 280 -10.75 10.91 11.49
C THR A 280 -10.52 12.38 11.16
N ASN A 281 -10.06 12.66 9.94
CA ASN A 281 -10.00 14.01 9.40
C ASN A 281 -11.31 14.33 8.70
N LYS A 282 -11.98 15.39 9.14
CA LYS A 282 -13.15 15.95 8.45
C LYS A 282 -12.68 16.93 7.39
N ILE A 283 -12.88 16.61 6.12
CA ILE A 283 -12.34 17.37 5.00
C ILE A 283 -13.48 18.09 4.29
N SER A 284 -13.34 19.42 4.15
CA SER A 284 -14.21 20.25 3.30
C SER A 284 -13.53 20.42 1.94
N LEU A 285 -14.17 19.95 0.87
CA LEU A 285 -13.66 20.06 -0.50
C LEU A 285 -13.96 21.44 -1.06
N THR A 286 -12.98 22.05 -1.74
CA THR A 286 -13.09 23.41 -2.28
C THR A 286 -12.43 23.50 -3.65
N GLY A 287 -13.00 24.24 -4.61
CA GLY A 287 -12.38 24.51 -5.92
C GLY A 287 -12.27 23.29 -6.86
N LYS A 288 -11.28 23.27 -7.75
CA LYS A 288 -11.00 22.09 -8.61
C LYS A 288 -10.10 21.12 -7.87
N ILE A 289 -10.54 19.89 -7.62
CA ILE A 289 -9.70 18.86 -6.99
C ILE A 289 -8.98 18.10 -8.12
N PRO A 290 -7.64 18.04 -8.15
CA PRO A 290 -6.71 18.40 -7.09
C PRO A 290 -6.28 19.87 -7.18
N VAL A 291 -6.56 20.67 -6.13
CA VAL A 291 -6.30 22.11 -6.21
C VAL A 291 -4.79 22.40 -6.29
N ILE A 292 -3.93 21.57 -5.68
CA ILE A 292 -2.45 21.73 -5.71
C ILE A 292 -1.81 20.37 -5.41
N HIS A 293 -0.71 20.01 -6.10
CA HIS A 293 0.22 18.93 -5.71
C HIS A 293 0.98 19.25 -4.39
N ASN A 294 0.30 19.82 -3.39
CA ASN A 294 0.86 20.10 -2.07
C ASN A 294 0.61 18.90 -1.17
N LEU A 295 1.72 18.37 -0.68
CA LEU A 295 1.79 17.20 0.20
C LEU A 295 0.92 17.32 1.46
N ASN A 296 0.83 18.51 2.06
CA ASN A 296 0.07 18.75 3.28
C ASN A 296 -1.44 18.53 3.09
N ASN A 297 -1.92 18.72 1.87
CA ASN A 297 -3.34 18.54 1.54
C ASN A 297 -3.68 17.08 1.25
N MET A 298 -2.69 16.24 0.90
CA MET A 298 -2.92 14.82 0.57
C MET A 298 -3.01 13.96 1.83
N PHE A 299 -2.16 14.20 2.82
CA PHE A 299 -2.04 13.34 4.01
C PHE A 299 -3.34 13.10 4.78
N PRO A 300 -4.23 14.10 4.98
CA PRO A 300 -5.52 13.85 5.62
C PRO A 300 -6.36 12.79 4.88
N PHE A 301 -6.35 12.79 3.54
CA PHE A 301 -7.03 11.76 2.75
C PHE A 301 -6.34 10.41 2.88
N VAL A 302 -5.00 10.36 2.81
CA VAL A 302 -4.24 9.10 2.98
C VAL A 302 -4.53 8.48 4.33
N ASN A 303 -4.49 9.28 5.40
CA ASN A 303 -4.74 8.83 6.76
C ASN A 303 -6.19 8.37 6.94
N ASN A 304 -7.15 9.03 6.30
CA ASN A 304 -8.55 8.62 6.32
C ASN A 304 -8.78 7.26 5.65
N ILE A 305 -8.15 6.98 4.51
CA ILE A 305 -8.43 5.77 3.74
C ILE A 305 -7.52 4.59 4.08
N GLY A 306 -6.26 4.84 4.43
CA GLY A 306 -5.28 3.79 4.75
C GLY A 306 -4.97 3.69 6.23
N GLY A 307 -5.47 4.59 7.07
CA GLY A 307 -5.01 4.74 8.45
C GLY A 307 -3.65 5.43 8.51
N ASN A 308 -3.01 5.40 9.68
CA ASN A 308 -1.68 5.98 9.90
C ASN A 308 -0.70 4.94 10.44
N GLN A 309 -0.88 3.67 10.12
CA GLN A 309 0.06 2.60 10.45
C GLN A 309 1.09 2.39 9.32
N GLY A 310 2.37 2.31 9.70
CA GLY A 310 3.49 1.92 8.87
C GLY A 310 3.69 0.41 8.84
N ILE A 311 4.55 -0.06 7.93
CA ILE A 311 4.83 -1.50 7.76
C ILE A 311 5.49 -2.14 8.99
N ASP A 312 6.13 -1.35 9.84
CA ASP A 312 6.70 -1.77 11.13
C ASP A 312 5.65 -1.86 12.25
N GLY A 313 4.37 -1.63 11.92
CA GLY A 313 3.24 -1.62 12.84
C GLY A 313 3.12 -0.33 13.66
N LYS A 314 4.08 0.60 13.54
CA LYS A 314 4.08 1.86 14.30
C LYS A 314 3.27 2.93 13.59
N GLN A 315 2.90 3.94 14.37
CA GLN A 315 2.25 5.12 13.83
C GLN A 315 3.21 5.91 12.94
N ILE A 316 2.75 6.28 11.75
CA ILE A 316 3.37 7.27 10.88
C ILE A 316 3.04 8.63 11.46
N ILE A 317 4.07 9.39 11.83
CA ILE A 317 3.93 10.76 12.33
C ILE A 317 4.46 11.70 11.26
N THR A 318 3.55 12.45 10.62
CA THR A 318 3.92 13.45 9.61
C THR A 318 4.42 14.72 10.31
N LYS A 319 5.72 15.01 10.20
CA LYS A 319 6.29 16.29 10.66
C LYS A 319 6.26 17.31 9.53
N ILE A 320 5.59 18.44 9.73
CA ILE A 320 5.65 19.57 8.80
C ILE A 320 6.77 20.49 9.29
N PHE A 321 7.82 20.66 8.48
CA PHE A 321 8.80 21.71 8.70
C PHE A 321 8.26 23.01 8.07
N PRO A 322 8.13 24.12 8.84
CA PRO A 322 7.74 25.40 8.25
C PRO A 322 8.78 25.81 7.20
N THR A 323 8.31 26.29 6.04
CA THR A 323 9.18 26.61 4.91
C THR A 323 9.94 27.93 5.05
N ASP A 324 9.63 28.77 6.04
CA ASP A 324 10.13 30.15 6.07
C ASP A 324 10.61 30.67 7.45
N GLU A 325 10.63 29.85 8.49
CA GLU A 325 11.29 30.20 9.75
C GLU A 325 12.11 29.02 10.26
N LYS A 326 13.27 29.32 10.87
CA LYS A 326 14.26 28.33 11.33
C LYS A 326 13.56 27.08 11.91
N PRO A 327 13.94 25.87 11.47
CA PRO A 327 13.25 24.66 11.86
C PRO A 327 13.29 24.51 13.38
N ASN A 328 12.14 24.61 14.04
CA ASN A 328 11.96 24.14 15.40
C ASN A 328 11.54 22.65 15.34
N PRO A 329 12.40 21.70 15.72
CA PRO A 329 12.14 20.27 15.59
C PRO A 329 11.10 19.71 16.58
N GLU A 330 10.53 20.54 17.48
CA GLU A 330 9.77 20.08 18.66
C GLU A 330 8.27 20.37 18.65
N THR A 331 7.72 21.07 17.65
CA THR A 331 6.28 21.41 17.63
C THR A 331 5.55 20.84 16.42
N PRO A 332 4.89 19.66 16.53
CA PRO A 332 3.91 19.21 15.54
C PRO A 332 2.72 20.18 15.51
N LEU A 333 2.26 20.54 14.30
CA LEU A 333 1.02 21.32 14.14
C LEU A 333 -0.13 20.57 14.82
N SER A 334 -0.88 21.27 15.67
CA SER A 334 -1.97 20.72 16.48
C SER A 334 -3.10 20.05 15.69
N ASN A 335 -3.11 20.21 14.35
CA ASN A 335 -4.23 19.87 13.49
C ASN A 335 -3.92 18.87 12.37
N LEU A 336 -2.74 18.22 12.31
CA LEU A 336 -2.44 17.27 11.21
C LEU A 336 -2.09 15.82 11.56
N ASP A 337 -1.59 15.47 12.75
CA ASP A 337 -1.62 14.07 13.22
C ASP A 337 -1.26 13.89 14.72
N ASN A 338 -2.15 14.33 15.63
CA ASN A 338 -2.17 13.86 17.03
C ASN A 338 -3.21 12.73 17.20
N SER A 339 -3.60 12.07 16.11
CA SER A 339 -4.67 11.07 16.15
C SER A 339 -4.17 9.79 16.84
N LYS A 340 -5.10 9.01 17.40
CA LYS A 340 -4.76 7.65 17.86
C LYS A 340 -4.32 6.81 16.65
N LEU A 341 -3.49 5.80 16.89
CA LEU A 341 -3.13 4.82 15.85
C LEU A 341 -4.40 4.25 15.22
N ASP A 342 -4.57 4.52 13.93
CA ASP A 342 -5.57 3.95 13.06
C ASP A 342 -4.90 2.89 12.18
N LYS A 343 -5.19 1.63 12.48
CA LYS A 343 -4.69 0.46 11.75
C LYS A 343 -5.62 0.01 10.61
N VAL A 344 -6.81 0.59 10.46
CA VAL A 344 -7.85 0.05 9.57
C VAL A 344 -8.19 0.98 8.41
N GLY A 345 -8.11 2.30 8.59
CA GLY A 345 -8.51 3.28 7.59
C GLY A 345 -9.96 3.08 7.13
N MET A 346 -10.17 2.96 5.81
CA MET A 346 -11.50 2.71 5.23
C MET A 346 -11.94 1.25 5.26
N PHE A 347 -11.10 0.33 5.73
CA PHE A 347 -11.34 -1.10 5.57
C PHE A 347 -11.97 -1.74 6.79
N SER A 348 -12.84 -2.73 6.56
CA SER A 348 -13.40 -3.59 7.61
C SER A 348 -13.76 -4.97 7.05
N ILE A 349 -13.89 -5.97 7.93
CA ILE A 349 -14.29 -7.33 7.54
C ILE A 349 -15.80 -7.46 7.65
N LEU A 350 -16.47 -7.74 6.53
CA LEU A 350 -17.90 -8.05 6.50
C LEU A 350 -18.17 -9.50 6.88
N SER A 351 -17.36 -10.43 6.39
CA SER A 351 -17.52 -11.85 6.72
C SER A 351 -16.27 -12.67 6.38
N VAL A 352 -16.14 -13.81 7.05
CA VAL A 352 -15.19 -14.88 6.73
C VAL A 352 -15.95 -16.21 6.63
N LYS A 353 -15.68 -16.99 5.57
CA LYS A 353 -16.41 -18.23 5.24
C LYS A 353 -15.48 -19.32 4.76
#